data_AF-A0A6G3ME91-F1
#
_entry.id   AF-A0A6G3ME91-F1
#
_cell.length_a   1.000
_cell.length_b   1.000
_cell.length_c   1.000
_cell.angle_alpha   90.00
_cell.angle_beta   90.00
_cell.angle_gamma   90.00
#
_symmetry.space_group_name_H-M   'P 1'
#
loop_
_entity.id
_entity.type
_entity.pdbx_description
1 polymer ?
#
loop_
_entity_poly.entity_id
_entity_poly.type
_entity_poly.pdbx_seq_one_letter_code
_entity_poly.pdbx_strand_id
1 'polypeptide(L)'
;MVSCKITSDIDEELYSRQLYVLGSDAMRKMSGTNVFITGMDGLGVEIAKNIILGGLNSVVLHDTRKVYLKDLSTNYYVSEPDIGLDIVQVIHPKLAKLNEYVKVSYNSNPLSRTTLSGIHILVIVNKYIYEQIEICELVQSLNIKIITANTYGLTGSIFCDFGTNFAIFDTNGEDLPAARIERVFNDAEGIVTCLEDHRHNFEEGDYVTFKEVTGICELNSADPIPITVINPFSFSIGDTSKYTVHGSGGIATAIKRTASLDFKTLSESLSAPVFFPSDFGKFHHQQILHLAFFAIGEFFKAYKRLPLPHNENDAVDFINIAQTLNGKFTPNVEPLNCNFLKIFCFQASGLLSPLNSYIGGVAAQEIFKAATGKFTPIHQWMYFDAFECLPENYLEMPESDFQPLNTRYDSQIAVFGRDFQIKLNKLNVFIVGAGAIGSEHLKNLCLIGAGQQSKGSIVVTDMDTIEKSNLNRQFLFRSQDIGSFKSEAACRVIKKINPDIHLIPLLHRVGGETEKIFGDDFFSNINIVMNALDNVEARLYMDNRCLY
;
A
#
# COMPACT_ATOMS: atom_id res chain seq x y z
N MET A 1 22.68 -34.04 23.53
CA MET A 1 21.66 -33.02 23.22
C MET A 1 22.03 -32.39 21.90
N VAL A 2 21.38 -32.82 20.83
CA VAL A 2 21.55 -32.22 19.49
C VAL A 2 20.84 -30.88 19.51
N SER A 3 21.57 -29.78 19.36
CA SER A 3 20.98 -28.44 19.32
C SER A 3 20.25 -28.29 17.98
N CYS A 4 18.92 -28.33 18.01
CA CYS A 4 18.11 -28.02 16.85
C CYS A 4 18.19 -26.50 16.60
N LYS A 5 19.16 -26.06 15.78
CA LYS A 5 19.07 -24.76 15.12
C LYS A 5 17.98 -24.93 14.06
N ILE A 6 16.76 -24.50 14.37
CA ILE A 6 15.76 -24.24 13.34
C ILE A 6 16.18 -22.92 12.71
N THR A 7 17.09 -22.97 11.73
CA THR A 7 17.10 -21.95 10.69
C THR A 7 15.85 -22.23 9.86
N SER A 8 14.82 -21.43 10.05
CA SER A 8 13.69 -21.39 9.11
C SER A 8 14.24 -20.83 7.79
N ASP A 9 14.76 -21.70 6.94
CA ASP A 9 15.23 -21.30 5.62
C ASP A 9 14.05 -20.68 4.86
N ILE A 10 14.25 -19.47 4.36
CA ILE A 10 13.26 -18.74 3.57
C ILE A 10 13.02 -19.55 2.28
N ASP A 11 11.77 -19.80 1.92
CA ASP A 11 11.45 -20.42 0.62
C ASP A 11 11.77 -19.44 -0.52
N GLU A 12 12.98 -19.54 -1.06
CA GLU A 12 13.47 -18.67 -2.13
C GLU A 12 12.66 -18.82 -3.43
N GLU A 13 11.97 -19.93 -3.63
CA GLU A 13 11.14 -20.14 -4.82
C GLU A 13 9.82 -19.36 -4.72
N LEU A 14 9.17 -19.40 -3.55
CA LEU A 14 7.96 -18.62 -3.29
C LEU A 14 8.26 -17.11 -3.22
N TYR A 15 9.29 -16.73 -2.46
CA TYR A 15 9.62 -15.33 -2.19
C TYR A 15 10.63 -14.72 -3.17
N SER A 16 11.00 -15.43 -4.24
CA SER A 16 12.04 -15.02 -5.22
C SER A 16 12.01 -13.53 -5.57
N ARG A 17 10.85 -13.02 -6.01
CA ARG A 17 10.73 -11.61 -6.44
C ARG A 17 10.75 -10.63 -5.27
N GLN A 18 10.20 -11.01 -4.13
CA GLN A 18 10.18 -10.18 -2.93
C GLN A 18 11.58 -10.07 -2.29
N LEU A 19 12.39 -11.14 -2.38
CA LEU A 19 13.77 -11.15 -1.89
C LEU A 19 14.65 -10.11 -2.59
N TYR A 20 14.42 -9.85 -3.89
CA TYR A 20 15.14 -8.78 -4.59
C TYR A 20 14.78 -7.38 -4.10
N VAL A 21 13.61 -7.18 -3.49
CA VAL A 21 13.18 -5.88 -2.97
C VAL A 21 13.58 -5.71 -1.51
N LEU A 22 13.35 -6.73 -0.68
CA LEU A 22 13.54 -6.65 0.77
C LEU A 22 14.92 -7.14 1.22
N GLY A 23 15.48 -8.14 0.54
CA GLY A 23 16.67 -8.86 0.97
C GLY A 23 16.39 -9.88 2.09
N SER A 24 17.26 -10.87 2.21
CA SER A 24 17.09 -12.00 3.13
C SER A 24 17.06 -11.59 4.61
N ASP A 25 17.79 -10.53 5.00
CA ASP A 25 17.80 -10.03 6.37
C ASP A 25 16.47 -9.42 6.79
N ALA A 26 15.85 -8.64 5.91
CA ALA A 26 14.52 -8.09 6.16
C ALA A 26 13.47 -9.22 6.25
N MET A 27 13.54 -10.20 5.34
CA MET A 27 12.66 -11.36 5.38
C MET A 27 12.79 -12.17 6.68
N ARG A 28 14.02 -12.37 7.19
CA ARG A 28 14.24 -13.03 8.49
C ARG A 28 13.65 -12.26 9.68
N LYS A 29 13.68 -10.92 9.65
CA LYS A 29 13.01 -10.10 10.68
C LYS A 29 11.48 -10.22 10.58
N MET A 30 10.95 -10.23 9.36
CA MET A 30 9.51 -10.41 9.12
C MET A 30 9.00 -11.75 9.62
N SER A 31 9.72 -12.85 9.38
CA SER A 31 9.34 -14.19 9.87
C SER A 31 9.37 -14.33 11.40
N GLY A 32 9.88 -13.34 12.14
CA GLY A 32 9.78 -13.24 13.61
C GLY A 32 8.72 -12.26 14.11
N THR A 33 8.03 -11.54 13.21
CA THR A 33 7.14 -10.43 13.57
C THR A 33 5.67 -10.87 13.62
N ASN A 34 5.01 -10.55 14.75
CA ASN A 34 3.59 -10.82 15.00
C ASN A 34 2.77 -9.54 14.84
N VAL A 35 1.71 -9.59 14.05
CA VAL A 35 0.85 -8.44 13.74
C VAL A 35 -0.58 -8.72 14.16
N PHE A 36 -1.25 -7.70 14.68
CA PHE A 36 -2.65 -7.74 15.05
C PHE A 36 -3.41 -6.65 14.33
N ILE A 37 -4.51 -7.00 13.67
CA ILE A 37 -5.34 -6.07 12.91
C ILE A 37 -6.72 -6.01 13.56
N THR A 38 -7.14 -4.82 13.99
CA THR A 38 -8.50 -4.57 14.47
C THR A 38 -9.31 -3.78 13.45
N GLY A 39 -10.44 -4.35 13.00
CA GLY A 39 -11.25 -3.86 11.89
C GLY A 39 -10.99 -4.68 10.63
N MET A 40 -11.98 -5.48 10.23
CA MET A 40 -11.85 -6.45 9.12
C MET A 40 -12.91 -6.24 8.03
N ASP A 41 -13.20 -4.98 7.71
CA ASP A 41 -13.88 -4.61 6.46
C ASP A 41 -12.97 -4.78 5.23
N GLY A 42 -13.32 -4.17 4.10
CA GLY A 42 -12.51 -4.29 2.88
C GLY A 42 -11.09 -3.75 3.01
N LEU A 43 -10.86 -2.70 3.81
CA LEU A 43 -9.51 -2.15 4.01
C LEU A 43 -8.68 -3.10 4.89
N GLY A 44 -9.27 -3.61 5.96
CA GLY A 44 -8.60 -4.56 6.85
C GLY A 44 -8.22 -5.87 6.15
N VAL A 45 -9.13 -6.37 5.29
CA VAL A 45 -8.85 -7.55 4.45
C VAL A 45 -7.73 -7.28 3.46
N GLU A 46 -7.67 -6.10 2.85
CA GLU A 46 -6.60 -5.76 1.92
C GLU A 46 -5.23 -5.71 2.60
N ILE A 47 -5.14 -5.07 3.78
CA ILE A 47 -3.92 -5.03 4.59
C ILE A 47 -3.51 -6.46 4.95
N ALA A 48 -4.44 -7.25 5.50
CA ALA A 48 -4.19 -8.63 5.90
C ALA A 48 -3.69 -9.49 4.73
N LYS A 49 -4.34 -9.40 3.56
CA LYS A 49 -3.94 -10.12 2.34
C LYS A 49 -2.47 -9.84 2.00
N ASN A 50 -2.08 -8.57 1.93
CA ASN A 50 -0.72 -8.19 1.54
C ASN A 50 0.33 -8.68 2.57
N ILE A 51 0.08 -8.51 3.88
CA ILE A 51 1.07 -8.89 4.89
C ILE A 51 1.20 -10.41 5.10
N ILE A 52 0.12 -11.16 4.85
CA ILE A 52 0.16 -12.64 4.85
C ILE A 52 0.96 -13.14 3.66
N LEU A 53 0.72 -12.60 2.47
CA LEU A 53 1.54 -12.92 1.29
C LEU A 53 3.01 -12.53 1.48
N GLY A 54 3.25 -11.43 2.22
CA GLY A 54 4.58 -10.94 2.57
C GLY A 54 5.40 -11.88 3.48
N GLY A 55 4.78 -12.81 4.21
CA GLY A 55 5.54 -13.79 5.01
C GLY A 55 5.93 -13.30 6.42
N LEU A 56 5.03 -12.62 7.12
CA LEU A 56 5.18 -12.38 8.56
C LEU A 56 5.08 -13.69 9.37
N ASN A 57 5.49 -13.68 10.64
CA ASN A 57 5.35 -14.84 11.51
C ASN A 57 3.87 -15.21 11.76
N SER A 58 3.09 -14.25 12.25
CA SER A 58 1.68 -14.46 12.55
C SER A 58 0.85 -13.20 12.40
N VAL A 59 -0.40 -13.40 12.02
CA VAL A 59 -1.40 -12.35 11.85
C VAL A 59 -2.66 -12.73 12.64
N VAL A 60 -3.05 -11.87 13.58
CA VAL A 60 -4.29 -12.00 14.34
C VAL A 60 -5.33 -11.05 13.76
N LEU A 61 -6.43 -11.61 13.27
CA LEU A 61 -7.57 -10.87 12.73
C LEU A 61 -8.57 -10.59 13.86
N HIS A 62 -8.98 -9.35 14.05
CA HIS A 62 -9.94 -8.98 15.08
C HIS A 62 -11.03 -8.05 14.54
N ASP A 63 -12.28 -8.46 14.75
CA ASP A 63 -13.46 -7.62 14.59
C ASP A 63 -14.59 -8.27 15.39
N THR A 64 -15.41 -7.46 16.04
CA THR A 64 -16.54 -7.92 16.84
C THR A 64 -17.87 -7.81 16.08
N ARG A 65 -17.82 -7.27 14.85
CA ARG A 65 -19.00 -7.04 14.02
C ARG A 65 -19.43 -8.31 13.28
N LYS A 66 -20.68 -8.25 12.83
CA LYS A 66 -21.21 -9.18 11.83
C LYS A 66 -20.96 -8.65 10.42
N VAL A 67 -21.09 -9.52 9.43
CA VAL A 67 -21.12 -9.13 8.02
C VAL A 67 -22.42 -8.37 7.75
N TYR A 68 -22.30 -7.20 7.12
CA TYR A 68 -23.40 -6.38 6.62
C TYR A 68 -23.36 -6.29 5.10
N LEU A 69 -24.48 -5.94 4.48
CA LEU A 69 -24.57 -5.81 3.02
C LEU A 69 -23.51 -4.86 2.44
N LYS A 70 -23.25 -3.74 3.12
CA LYS A 70 -22.25 -2.76 2.70
C LYS A 70 -20.84 -3.33 2.58
N ASP A 71 -20.49 -4.36 3.36
CA ASP A 71 -19.16 -4.96 3.35
C ASP A 71 -18.88 -5.63 1.99
N LEU A 72 -19.90 -6.11 1.27
CA LEU A 72 -19.75 -6.75 -0.05
C LEU A 72 -19.27 -5.78 -1.15
N SER A 73 -19.33 -4.47 -0.90
CA SER A 73 -18.83 -3.43 -1.83
C SER A 73 -17.30 -3.45 -1.93
N THR A 74 -16.61 -3.94 -0.90
CA THR A 74 -15.14 -3.84 -0.82
C THR A 74 -14.45 -5.08 -0.26
N ASN A 75 -15.14 -5.90 0.54
CA ASN A 75 -14.59 -7.12 1.10
C ASN A 75 -14.85 -8.30 0.15
N TYR A 76 -13.83 -8.68 -0.60
CA TYR A 76 -13.84 -9.77 -1.58
C TYR A 76 -13.83 -11.19 -0.96
N TYR A 77 -13.88 -11.29 0.38
CA TYR A 77 -13.98 -12.56 1.09
C TYR A 77 -15.32 -12.77 1.80
N VAL A 78 -16.29 -11.87 1.63
CA VAL A 78 -17.67 -12.09 2.09
C VAL A 78 -18.62 -12.14 0.90
N SER A 79 -19.75 -12.82 1.08
CA SER A 79 -20.80 -12.99 0.08
C SER A 79 -22.19 -12.79 0.70
N GLU A 80 -23.24 -12.71 -0.10
CA GLU A 80 -24.60 -12.47 0.41
C GLU A 80 -25.05 -13.52 1.45
N PRO A 81 -24.76 -14.83 1.31
CA PRO A 81 -25.08 -15.82 2.34
C PRO A 81 -24.36 -15.62 3.68
N ASP A 82 -23.28 -14.83 3.71
CA ASP A 82 -22.51 -14.59 4.93
C ASP A 82 -23.11 -13.45 5.80
N ILE A 83 -24.09 -12.70 5.28
CA ILE A 83 -24.69 -11.56 6.00
C ILE A 83 -25.29 -12.02 7.34
N GLY A 84 -24.90 -11.33 8.42
CA GLY A 84 -25.32 -11.64 9.79
C GLY A 84 -24.42 -12.64 10.53
N LEU A 85 -23.46 -13.27 9.84
CA LEU A 85 -22.42 -14.09 10.46
C LEU A 85 -21.28 -13.22 11.01
N ASP A 86 -20.47 -13.80 11.89
CA ASP A 86 -19.26 -13.16 12.41
C ASP A 86 -18.22 -12.95 11.29
N ILE A 87 -17.79 -11.70 11.09
CA ILE A 87 -16.97 -11.36 9.92
C ILE A 87 -15.60 -12.03 9.95
N VAL A 88 -14.95 -12.12 11.12
CA VAL A 88 -13.61 -12.72 11.20
C VAL A 88 -13.66 -14.24 11.02
N GLN A 89 -14.72 -14.89 11.48
CA GLN A 89 -14.94 -16.32 11.22
C GLN A 89 -15.14 -16.62 9.72
N VAL A 90 -15.81 -15.73 8.99
CA VAL A 90 -16.07 -15.89 7.54
C VAL A 90 -14.80 -15.70 6.70
N ILE A 91 -13.96 -14.73 7.05
CA ILE A 91 -12.76 -14.37 6.25
C ILE A 91 -11.50 -15.16 6.64
N HIS A 92 -11.38 -15.56 7.92
CA HIS A 92 -10.21 -16.29 8.44
C HIS A 92 -9.78 -17.47 7.57
N PRO A 93 -10.66 -18.44 7.19
CA PRO A 93 -10.23 -19.59 6.41
C PRO A 93 -9.80 -19.24 4.99
N LYS A 94 -10.18 -18.07 4.47
CA LYS A 94 -9.80 -17.59 3.12
C LYS A 94 -8.42 -16.93 3.16
N LEU A 95 -8.17 -16.09 4.17
CA LEU A 95 -6.88 -15.44 4.41
C LEU A 95 -5.79 -16.44 4.83
N ALA A 96 -6.12 -17.42 5.70
CA ALA A 96 -5.18 -18.44 6.16
C ALA A 96 -4.63 -19.34 5.02
N LYS A 97 -5.35 -19.42 3.89
CA LYS A 97 -4.94 -20.19 2.70
C LYS A 97 -4.03 -19.43 1.75
N LEU A 98 -3.75 -18.15 2.00
CA LEU A 98 -2.88 -17.35 1.12
C LEU A 98 -1.42 -17.76 1.26
N ASN A 99 -0.98 -18.09 2.48
CA ASN A 99 0.41 -18.42 2.75
C ASN A 99 0.50 -19.42 3.92
N GLU A 100 1.01 -20.62 3.64
CA GLU A 100 1.15 -21.69 4.63
C GLU A 100 2.22 -21.42 5.69
N TYR A 101 3.17 -20.51 5.41
CA TYR A 101 4.21 -20.12 6.34
C TYR A 101 3.75 -19.09 7.39
N VAL A 102 2.59 -18.46 7.19
CA VAL A 102 2.07 -17.43 8.10
C VAL A 102 0.97 -18.00 8.97
N LYS A 103 1.16 -17.93 10.29
CA LYS A 103 0.11 -18.34 11.23
C LYS A 103 -1.00 -17.30 11.30
N VAL A 104 -2.16 -17.61 10.72
CA VAL A 104 -3.35 -16.74 10.78
C VAL A 104 -4.34 -17.26 11.83
N SER A 105 -4.66 -16.43 12.81
CA SER A 105 -5.69 -16.70 13.83
C SER A 105 -6.67 -15.53 13.93
N TYR A 106 -7.78 -15.70 14.64
CA TYR A 106 -8.76 -14.63 14.82
C TYR A 106 -9.24 -14.49 16.26
N ASN A 107 -9.81 -13.33 16.59
CA ASN A 107 -10.46 -13.03 17.86
C ASN A 107 -11.72 -12.19 17.61
N SER A 108 -12.88 -12.70 18.04
CA SER A 108 -14.18 -12.03 17.95
C SER A 108 -14.63 -11.35 19.26
N ASN A 109 -13.80 -11.40 20.31
CA ASN A 109 -14.09 -10.81 21.61
C ASN A 109 -13.55 -9.38 21.71
N PRO A 110 -14.14 -8.51 22.57
CA PRO A 110 -13.62 -7.17 22.81
C PRO A 110 -12.12 -7.16 23.16
N LEU A 111 -11.45 -6.10 22.72
CA LEU A 111 -10.02 -5.91 22.98
C LEU A 111 -9.74 -5.79 24.47
N SER A 112 -8.62 -6.39 24.87
CA SER A 112 -8.06 -6.26 26.21
C SER A 112 -6.54 -6.37 26.15
N ARG A 113 -5.87 -5.95 27.23
CA ARG A 113 -4.40 -6.07 27.33
C ARG A 113 -3.92 -7.51 27.15
N THR A 114 -4.69 -8.51 27.56
CA THR A 114 -4.32 -9.92 27.41
C THR A 114 -4.40 -10.37 25.96
N THR A 115 -5.39 -9.89 25.20
CA THR A 115 -5.52 -10.18 23.77
C THR A 115 -4.38 -9.57 22.94
N LEU A 116 -3.73 -8.54 23.47
CA LEU A 116 -2.66 -7.81 22.79
C LEU A 116 -1.22 -8.23 23.21
N SER A 117 -1.10 -9.30 24.00
CA SER A 117 0.20 -9.78 24.48
C SER A 117 1.00 -10.47 23.37
N GLY A 118 2.31 -10.19 23.30
CA GLY A 118 3.24 -10.84 22.36
C GLY A 118 3.15 -10.34 20.91
N ILE A 119 2.42 -9.25 20.67
CA ILE A 119 2.33 -8.57 19.38
C ILE A 119 3.48 -7.57 19.26
N HIS A 120 3.97 -7.37 18.03
CA HIS A 120 4.99 -6.38 17.72
C HIS A 120 4.40 -5.14 17.03
N ILE A 121 3.35 -5.32 16.21
CA ILE A 121 2.69 -4.26 15.45
C ILE A 121 1.17 -4.38 15.60
N LEU A 122 0.52 -3.29 15.99
CA LEU A 122 -0.93 -3.15 16.07
C LEU A 122 -1.41 -2.26 14.91
N VAL A 123 -2.36 -2.77 14.15
CA VAL A 123 -2.99 -2.06 13.03
C VAL A 123 -4.45 -1.79 13.38
N ILE A 124 -4.84 -0.51 13.37
CA ILE A 124 -6.20 -0.06 13.70
C ILE A 124 -6.88 0.45 12.42
N VAL A 125 -7.95 -0.22 12.01
CA VAL A 125 -8.59 0.00 10.71
C VAL A 125 -10.01 0.55 10.87
N ASN A 126 -10.31 1.65 10.19
CA ASN A 126 -11.64 2.28 10.12
C ASN A 126 -12.31 2.46 11.50
N LYS A 127 -11.53 2.95 12.46
CA LYS A 127 -11.99 3.32 13.80
C LYS A 127 -11.98 4.84 13.94
N TYR A 128 -12.95 5.40 14.65
CA TYR A 128 -12.93 6.85 14.90
C TYR A 128 -11.73 7.20 15.79
N ILE A 129 -11.25 8.45 15.68
CA ILE A 129 -10.05 8.89 16.41
C ILE A 129 -10.17 8.65 17.92
N TYR A 130 -11.35 8.86 18.52
CA TYR A 130 -11.54 8.58 19.95
C TYR A 130 -11.37 7.09 20.29
N GLU A 131 -11.86 6.17 19.45
CA GLU A 131 -11.64 4.73 19.63
C GLU A 131 -10.17 4.36 19.42
N GLN A 132 -9.48 5.01 18.46
CA GLN A 132 -8.05 4.81 18.22
C GLN A 132 -7.24 5.20 19.46
N ILE A 133 -7.56 6.34 20.10
CA ILE A 133 -6.93 6.77 21.35
C ILE A 133 -7.14 5.74 22.45
N GLU A 134 -8.38 5.30 22.69
CA GLU A 134 -8.71 4.29 23.70
C GLU A 134 -7.92 2.99 23.47
N ILE A 135 -7.79 2.54 22.21
CA ILE A 135 -7.01 1.35 21.86
C ILE A 135 -5.50 1.58 22.09
N CYS A 136 -4.97 2.75 21.73
CA CYS A 136 -3.55 3.08 21.95
C CYS A 136 -3.21 3.13 23.45
N GLU A 137 -4.12 3.63 24.30
CA GLU A 137 -3.95 3.65 25.76
C GLU A 137 -3.85 2.24 26.38
N LEU A 138 -4.48 1.23 25.76
CA LEU A 138 -4.34 -0.17 26.19
C LEU A 138 -2.91 -0.69 26.01
N VAL A 139 -2.17 -0.15 25.04
CA VAL A 139 -0.84 -0.63 24.65
C VAL A 139 0.29 0.37 24.93
N GLN A 140 0.01 1.55 25.50
CA GLN A 140 1.01 2.61 25.70
C GLN A 140 2.23 2.16 26.52
N SER A 141 2.06 1.22 27.46
CA SER A 141 3.15 0.64 28.25
C SER A 141 3.87 -0.52 27.57
N LEU A 142 3.46 -0.89 26.36
CA LEU A 142 4.01 -1.97 25.58
C LEU A 142 4.83 -1.36 24.43
N ASN A 143 5.98 -1.95 24.12
CA ASN A 143 6.80 -1.52 22.98
C ASN A 143 6.22 -2.03 21.65
N ILE A 144 4.98 -1.64 21.36
CA ILE A 144 4.21 -2.04 20.18
C ILE A 144 4.16 -0.87 19.21
N LYS A 145 4.50 -1.14 17.95
CA LYS A 145 4.39 -0.17 16.87
C LYS A 145 2.94 -0.06 16.42
N ILE A 146 2.45 1.16 16.19
CA ILE A 146 1.06 1.43 15.86
C ILE A 146 0.96 1.95 14.43
N ILE A 147 0.02 1.40 13.68
CA ILE A 147 -0.39 1.92 12.38
C ILE A 147 -1.90 2.10 12.41
N THR A 148 -2.41 3.25 11.97
CA THR A 148 -3.84 3.41 11.70
C THR A 148 -4.07 3.60 10.22
N ALA A 149 -5.16 3.04 9.69
CA ALA A 149 -5.53 3.17 8.30
C ALA A 149 -7.04 3.34 8.21
N ASN A 150 -7.49 4.43 7.58
CA ASN A 150 -8.92 4.73 7.50
C ASN A 150 -9.29 5.21 6.11
N THR A 151 -10.51 4.91 5.68
CA THR A 151 -11.07 5.28 4.37
C THR A 151 -12.51 5.74 4.51
N TYR A 152 -12.84 6.88 3.92
CA TYR A 152 -14.20 7.41 3.79
C TYR A 152 -14.41 7.92 2.36
N GLY A 153 -15.28 7.27 1.59
CA GLY A 153 -15.51 7.62 0.18
C GLY A 153 -14.22 7.61 -0.63
N LEU A 154 -13.85 8.76 -1.19
CA LEU A 154 -12.60 9.00 -1.95
C LEU A 154 -11.43 9.52 -1.09
N THR A 155 -11.52 9.44 0.24
CA THR A 155 -10.47 9.92 1.15
C THR A 155 -9.88 8.82 2.01
N GLY A 156 -8.56 8.86 2.19
CA GLY A 156 -7.82 7.91 3.01
C GLY A 156 -6.89 8.61 3.99
N SER A 157 -6.61 7.96 5.12
CA SER A 157 -5.56 8.36 6.04
C SER A 157 -4.74 7.18 6.51
N ILE A 158 -3.44 7.41 6.72
CA ILE A 158 -2.52 6.51 7.39
C ILE A 158 -1.79 7.29 8.48
N PHE A 159 -1.70 6.71 9.68
CA PHE A 159 -0.83 7.19 10.75
C PHE A 159 0.17 6.12 11.12
N CYS A 160 1.42 6.50 11.41
CA CYS A 160 2.46 5.61 11.91
C CYS A 160 3.07 6.16 13.20
N ASP A 161 3.20 5.29 14.20
CA ASP A 161 3.95 5.53 15.44
C ASP A 161 4.80 4.30 15.76
N PHE A 162 6.10 4.38 15.48
CA PHE A 162 7.04 3.28 15.70
C PHE A 162 7.90 3.48 16.95
N GLY A 163 7.48 4.39 17.85
CA GLY A 163 8.19 4.76 19.06
C GLY A 163 9.34 5.75 18.80
N THR A 164 10.07 6.05 19.87
CA THR A 164 11.26 6.90 19.82
C THR A 164 12.49 6.10 19.39
N ASN A 165 13.42 6.76 18.72
CA ASN A 165 14.67 6.21 18.24
C ASN A 165 14.50 4.97 17.33
N PHE A 166 13.51 5.00 16.42
CA PHE A 166 13.28 3.91 15.47
C PHE A 166 14.41 3.85 14.44
N ALA A 167 15.16 2.74 14.44
CA ALA A 167 16.29 2.53 13.55
C ALA A 167 15.87 2.20 12.10
N ILE A 168 16.40 2.96 11.15
CA ILE A 168 16.22 2.77 9.71
C ILE A 168 17.57 2.38 9.13
N PHE A 169 17.71 1.12 8.71
CA PHE A 169 18.96 0.55 8.19
C PHE A 169 19.18 0.85 6.69
N ASP A 170 18.13 1.28 6.01
CA ASP A 170 18.12 1.53 4.57
C ASP A 170 17.03 2.57 4.28
N THR A 171 17.40 3.80 3.94
CA THR A 171 16.44 4.91 3.83
C THR A 171 15.74 4.99 2.48
N ASN A 172 16.38 4.50 1.41
CA ASN A 172 15.93 4.68 0.03
C ASN A 172 15.69 3.37 -0.72
N GLY A 173 16.30 2.25 -0.28
CA GLY A 173 16.17 0.97 -0.97
C GLY A 173 17.13 0.73 -2.13
N GLU A 174 17.88 1.75 -2.54
CA GLU A 174 18.77 1.71 -3.70
C GLU A 174 20.00 0.84 -3.44
N ASP A 175 20.59 0.29 -4.49
CA ASP A 175 21.86 -0.41 -4.38
C ASP A 175 22.98 0.55 -3.97
N LEU A 176 23.98 0.03 -3.25
CA LEU A 176 25.11 0.84 -2.82
C LEU A 176 25.95 1.24 -4.04
N PRO A 177 26.12 2.54 -4.31
CA PRO A 177 27.02 2.97 -5.37
C PRO A 177 28.46 2.49 -5.07
N ALA A 178 29.17 2.16 -6.14
CA ALA A 178 30.57 1.76 -6.07
C ALA A 178 31.33 2.38 -7.25
N ALA A 179 32.53 2.87 -6.99
CA ALA A 179 33.38 3.55 -7.96
C ALA A 179 34.74 2.88 -8.04
N ARG A 180 35.24 2.68 -9.25
CA ARG A 180 36.62 2.23 -9.48
C ARG A 180 37.56 3.42 -9.36
N ILE A 181 38.59 3.25 -8.54
CA ILE A 181 39.54 4.30 -8.21
C ILE A 181 40.66 4.28 -9.22
N GLU A 182 40.94 5.44 -9.80
CA GLU A 182 42.15 5.67 -10.56
C GLU A 182 43.30 5.99 -9.60
N ARG A 183 43.11 7.04 -8.78
CA ARG A 183 44.15 7.56 -7.89
C ARG A 183 43.59 8.16 -6.61
N VAL A 184 44.35 8.04 -5.53
CA VAL A 184 44.13 8.72 -4.25
C VAL A 184 45.31 9.64 -3.97
N PHE A 185 45.08 10.94 -3.91
CA PHE A 185 46.09 11.93 -3.58
C PHE A 185 46.42 11.90 -2.08
N ASN A 186 47.67 12.18 -1.69
CA ASN A 186 48.15 12.14 -0.31
C ASN A 186 48.40 13.56 0.22
N ASP A 187 47.41 14.43 0.05
CA ASP A 187 47.49 15.85 0.36
C ASP A 187 46.65 16.18 1.60
N ALA A 188 46.74 17.43 2.08
CA ALA A 188 45.90 17.94 3.17
C ALA A 188 44.40 17.83 2.85
N GLU A 189 44.06 17.84 1.57
CA GLU A 189 42.75 17.47 1.05
C GLU A 189 42.93 16.24 0.15
N GLY A 190 42.67 15.07 0.70
CA GLY A 190 42.82 13.79 0.03
C GLY A 190 41.75 13.59 -1.02
N ILE A 191 42.07 13.91 -2.26
CA ILE A 191 41.17 13.75 -3.40
C ILE A 191 41.29 12.32 -3.92
N VAL A 192 40.15 11.67 -4.12
CA VAL A 192 40.01 10.41 -4.84
C VAL A 192 39.47 10.72 -6.23
N THR A 193 40.16 10.21 -7.24
CA THR A 193 39.73 10.28 -8.66
C THR A 193 39.29 8.90 -9.11
N CYS A 194 38.15 8.86 -9.78
CA CYS A 194 37.55 7.65 -10.35
C CYS A 194 37.90 7.55 -11.83
N LEU A 195 37.86 6.34 -12.38
CA LEU A 195 38.03 6.14 -13.82
C LEU A 195 36.97 6.94 -14.61
N GLU A 196 37.40 7.63 -15.67
CA GLU A 196 36.55 8.56 -16.44
C GLU A 196 35.35 7.90 -17.15
N ASP A 197 35.36 6.58 -17.35
CA ASP A 197 34.29 5.83 -18.01
C ASP A 197 33.06 5.60 -17.11
N HIS A 198 33.18 5.84 -15.79
CA HIS A 198 32.11 5.60 -14.83
C HIS A 198 32.02 6.70 -13.76
N ARG A 199 30.84 7.32 -13.64
CA ARG A 199 30.52 8.24 -12.53
C ARG A 199 30.44 7.47 -11.21
N HIS A 200 30.87 8.09 -10.10
CA HIS A 200 30.82 7.43 -8.80
C HIS A 200 29.42 7.35 -8.18
N ASN A 201 28.52 8.26 -8.56
CA ASN A 201 27.12 8.37 -8.07
C ASN A 201 26.92 8.51 -6.55
N PHE A 202 27.99 8.68 -5.77
CA PHE A 202 27.91 9.13 -4.38
C PHE A 202 27.27 10.52 -4.21
N GLU A 203 26.65 10.73 -3.06
CA GLU A 203 26.04 11.98 -2.61
C GLU A 203 26.89 12.68 -1.54
N GLU A 204 26.63 13.97 -1.31
CA GLU A 204 27.35 14.76 -0.30
C GLU A 204 27.10 14.20 1.10
N GLY A 205 28.18 13.96 1.86
CA GLY A 205 28.09 13.40 3.22
C GLY A 205 27.95 11.87 3.27
N ASP A 206 28.02 11.18 2.13
CA ASP A 206 28.14 9.72 2.09
C ASP A 206 29.38 9.23 2.83
N TYR A 207 29.34 7.97 3.24
CA TYR A 207 30.50 7.29 3.81
C TYR A 207 30.91 6.14 2.89
N VAL A 208 32.20 6.01 2.63
CA VAL A 208 32.73 4.97 1.74
C VAL A 208 33.75 4.09 2.45
N THR A 209 33.82 2.85 2.01
CA THR A 209 34.88 1.90 2.36
C THR A 209 35.69 1.59 1.12
N PHE A 210 36.97 1.27 1.33
CA PHE A 210 37.91 1.01 0.25
C PHE A 210 38.30 -0.47 0.23
N LYS A 211 38.53 -1.01 -0.96
CA LYS A 211 39.13 -2.34 -1.17
C LYS A 211 40.11 -2.30 -2.32
N GLU A 212 41.15 -3.11 -2.22
CA GLU A 212 42.18 -3.29 -3.26
C GLU A 212 42.92 -2.00 -3.67
N VAL A 213 42.92 -0.98 -2.82
CA VAL A 213 43.72 0.23 -3.00
C VAL A 213 45.19 -0.12 -2.77
N THR A 214 46.02 0.19 -3.76
CA THR A 214 47.48 0.02 -3.68
C THR A 214 48.14 1.34 -3.31
N GLY A 215 49.36 1.30 -2.75
CA GLY A 215 50.08 2.49 -2.27
C GLY A 215 49.65 2.94 -0.86
N ILE A 216 48.35 3.08 -0.63
CA ILE A 216 47.78 3.41 0.69
C ILE A 216 46.95 2.22 1.21
N CYS A 217 47.66 1.18 1.64
CA CYS A 217 47.02 -0.09 2.02
C CYS A 217 46.11 0.04 3.26
N GLU A 218 46.36 1.04 4.11
CA GLU A 218 45.59 1.33 5.32
C GLU A 218 44.13 1.68 5.01
N LEU A 219 43.84 2.23 3.82
CA LEU A 219 42.46 2.53 3.41
C LEU A 219 41.62 1.26 3.29
N ASN A 220 42.21 0.12 2.92
CA ASN A 220 41.49 -1.14 2.72
C ASN A 220 40.91 -1.74 4.01
N SER A 221 41.43 -1.30 5.15
CA SER A 221 41.01 -1.75 6.48
C SER A 221 40.51 -0.58 7.35
N ALA A 222 40.33 0.60 6.75
CA ALA A 222 39.86 1.77 7.45
C ALA A 222 38.37 1.63 7.78
N ASP A 223 37.97 2.22 8.91
CA ASP A 223 36.56 2.47 9.18
C ASP A 223 35.96 3.35 8.07
N PRO A 224 34.64 3.27 7.80
CA PRO A 224 33.99 4.06 6.78
C PRO A 224 34.32 5.55 6.90
N ILE A 225 34.70 6.17 5.77
CA ILE A 225 35.21 7.54 5.72
C ILE A 225 34.15 8.45 5.10
N PRO A 226 33.79 9.60 5.72
CA PRO A 226 32.88 10.55 5.10
C PRO A 226 33.52 11.17 3.86
N ILE A 227 32.70 11.47 2.86
CA ILE A 227 33.15 12.10 1.62
C ILE A 227 32.50 13.46 1.39
N THR A 228 33.20 14.30 0.63
CA THR A 228 32.67 15.53 0.03
C THR A 228 32.79 15.40 -1.48
N VAL A 229 31.66 15.51 -2.19
CA VAL A 229 31.62 15.35 -3.65
C VAL A 229 32.18 16.59 -4.32
N ILE A 230 33.18 16.43 -5.19
CA ILE A 230 33.79 17.55 -5.92
C ILE A 230 33.15 17.68 -7.30
N ASN A 231 33.04 16.57 -8.04
CA ASN A 231 32.39 16.46 -9.35
C ASN A 231 32.07 14.97 -9.61
N PRO A 232 31.37 14.59 -10.69
CA PRO A 232 30.93 13.20 -10.92
C PRO A 232 32.02 12.12 -10.97
N PHE A 233 33.30 12.49 -11.02
CA PHE A 233 34.46 11.61 -11.13
C PHE A 233 35.46 11.78 -9.99
N SER A 234 35.20 12.66 -9.01
CA SER A 234 36.12 12.84 -7.89
C SER A 234 35.43 13.32 -6.63
N PHE A 235 35.95 12.88 -5.49
CA PHE A 235 35.46 13.23 -4.16
C PHE A 235 36.64 13.33 -3.18
N SER A 236 36.49 14.12 -2.13
CA SER A 236 37.47 14.26 -1.04
C SER A 236 37.15 13.28 0.09
N ILE A 237 38.19 12.75 0.73
CA ILE A 237 38.11 11.90 1.94
C ILE A 237 38.77 12.55 3.17
N GLY A 238 39.03 13.86 3.11
CA GLY A 238 39.73 14.60 4.16
C GLY A 238 41.25 14.42 4.12
N ASP A 239 41.94 14.71 5.22
CA ASP A 239 43.41 14.77 5.26
C ASP A 239 44.07 13.39 5.09
N THR A 240 44.89 13.28 4.05
CA THR A 240 45.66 12.08 3.68
C THR A 240 47.17 12.33 3.69
N SER A 241 47.62 13.50 4.15
CA SER A 241 49.03 13.90 4.20
C SER A 241 49.90 13.03 5.10
N LYS A 242 49.28 12.27 6.01
CA LYS A 242 49.94 11.26 6.83
C LYS A 242 50.54 10.10 6.02
N TYR A 243 50.09 9.89 4.79
CA TYR A 243 50.59 8.84 3.91
C TYR A 243 51.77 9.33 3.06
N THR A 244 52.78 8.48 2.91
CA THR A 244 54.03 8.85 2.23
C THR A 244 53.98 8.72 0.70
N VAL A 245 52.97 8.03 0.17
CA VAL A 245 52.78 7.80 -1.27
C VAL A 245 51.31 8.01 -1.66
N HIS A 246 51.08 8.35 -2.94
CA HIS A 246 49.74 8.33 -3.51
C HIS A 246 49.21 6.89 -3.59
N GLY A 247 47.90 6.75 -3.41
CA GLY A 247 47.19 5.50 -3.66
C GLY A 247 46.79 5.37 -5.13
N SER A 248 46.60 4.15 -5.60
CA SER A 248 46.10 3.88 -6.96
C SER A 248 45.30 2.59 -7.03
N GLY A 249 44.38 2.52 -7.99
CA GLY A 249 43.51 1.35 -8.16
C GLY A 249 42.58 1.11 -6.96
N GLY A 250 41.80 0.04 -7.06
CA GLY A 250 40.84 -0.37 -6.05
C GLY A 250 39.42 0.13 -6.30
N ILE A 251 38.56 -0.09 -5.31
CA ILE A 251 37.14 0.22 -5.37
C ILE A 251 36.74 0.96 -4.09
N ALA A 252 36.06 2.09 -4.25
CA ALA A 252 35.32 2.75 -3.18
C ALA A 252 33.86 2.28 -3.24
N THR A 253 33.30 1.82 -2.13
CA THR A 253 31.89 1.40 -2.03
C THR A 253 31.22 2.19 -0.93
N ALA A 254 30.08 2.82 -1.23
CA ALA A 254 29.28 3.51 -0.21
C ALA A 254 28.74 2.52 0.81
N ILE A 255 28.43 3.00 2.01
CA ILE A 255 27.78 2.21 3.07
C ILE A 255 26.45 2.81 3.49
N LYS A 256 25.46 1.97 3.77
CA LYS A 256 24.18 2.42 4.33
C LYS A 256 24.38 2.77 5.79
N ARG A 257 24.10 4.02 6.18
CA ARG A 257 24.09 4.42 7.58
C ARG A 257 22.73 4.14 8.19
N THR A 258 22.74 3.63 9.42
CA THR A 258 21.53 3.55 10.24
C THR A 258 21.10 4.98 10.59
N ALA A 259 19.98 5.41 10.04
CA ALA A 259 19.27 6.61 10.49
C ALA A 259 18.36 6.25 11.67
N SER A 260 17.93 7.28 12.41
CA SER A 260 16.96 7.12 13.49
C SER A 260 15.86 8.15 13.35
N LEU A 261 14.63 7.77 13.72
CA LEU A 261 13.45 8.60 13.62
C LEU A 261 12.63 8.54 14.91
N ASP A 262 12.25 9.70 15.42
CA ASP A 262 11.39 9.83 16.60
C ASP A 262 9.94 10.04 16.18
N PHE A 263 9.07 9.10 16.56
CA PHE A 263 7.63 9.24 16.37
C PHE A 263 6.98 9.88 17.60
N LYS A 264 6.00 10.75 17.34
CA LYS A 264 5.09 11.24 18.39
C LYS A 264 4.03 10.17 18.61
N THR A 265 3.54 10.07 19.84
CA THR A 265 2.36 9.24 20.12
C THR A 265 1.15 9.77 19.34
N LEU A 266 0.13 8.93 19.15
CA LEU A 266 -1.12 9.34 18.51
C LEU A 266 -1.65 10.64 19.12
N SER A 267 -1.83 10.69 20.45
CA SER A 267 -2.37 11.85 21.17
C SER A 267 -1.58 13.14 20.96
N GLU A 268 -0.24 13.07 20.99
CA GLU A 268 0.63 14.22 20.75
C GLU A 268 0.59 14.67 19.28
N SER A 269 0.61 13.71 18.34
CA SER A 269 0.59 14.00 16.90
C SER A 269 -0.74 14.60 16.45
N LEU A 270 -1.85 14.26 17.10
CA LEU A 270 -3.16 14.81 16.81
C LEU A 270 -3.19 16.33 17.03
N SER A 271 -2.53 16.84 18.08
CA SER A 271 -2.51 18.29 18.36
C SER A 271 -1.47 19.05 17.54
N ALA A 272 -0.38 18.37 17.14
CA ALA A 272 0.72 18.95 16.38
C ALA A 272 1.18 17.98 15.26
N PRO A 273 0.35 17.82 14.21
CA PRO A 273 0.57 16.81 13.18
C PRO A 273 1.79 17.14 12.31
N VAL A 274 2.51 16.08 11.93
CA VAL A 274 3.53 16.12 10.87
C VAL A 274 2.95 15.39 9.67
N PHE A 275 2.70 16.15 8.61
CA PHE A 275 2.06 15.63 7.41
C PHE A 275 3.11 15.16 6.39
N PHE A 276 2.89 13.94 5.89
CA PHE A 276 3.60 13.39 4.74
C PHE A 276 2.84 13.76 3.46
N PRO A 277 3.43 14.51 2.52
CA PRO A 277 2.75 14.94 1.30
C PRO A 277 2.49 13.75 0.36
N SER A 278 1.21 13.43 0.13
CA SER A 278 0.79 12.40 -0.84
C SER A 278 0.65 12.96 -2.26
N ASP A 279 0.38 14.27 -2.38
CA ASP A 279 0.28 15.02 -3.62
C ASP A 279 0.81 16.44 -3.41
N PHE A 280 1.88 16.80 -4.13
CA PHE A 280 2.53 18.12 -4.06
C PHE A 280 1.65 19.26 -4.60
N GLY A 281 0.58 18.95 -5.35
CA GLY A 281 -0.43 19.93 -5.78
C GLY A 281 -1.48 20.24 -4.72
N LYS A 282 -1.57 19.45 -3.64
CA LYS A 282 -2.69 19.47 -2.67
C LYS A 282 -2.26 19.66 -1.21
N PHE A 283 -1.16 20.37 -0.94
CA PHE A 283 -0.64 20.55 0.42
C PHE A 283 -1.69 21.00 1.45
N HIS A 284 -2.56 21.94 1.07
CA HIS A 284 -3.60 22.46 1.97
C HIS A 284 -4.71 21.45 2.32
N HIS A 285 -4.92 20.41 1.49
CA HIS A 285 -5.96 19.41 1.73
C HIS A 285 -5.66 18.58 2.98
N GLN A 286 -4.38 18.35 3.30
CA GLN A 286 -3.99 17.49 4.41
C GLN A 286 -4.50 18.01 5.76
N GLN A 287 -4.43 19.33 5.96
CA GLN A 287 -4.94 19.99 7.16
C GLN A 287 -6.48 19.91 7.25
N ILE A 288 -7.18 20.10 6.13
CA ILE A 288 -8.65 20.02 6.08
C ILE A 288 -9.12 18.57 6.31
N LEU A 289 -8.44 17.60 5.71
CA LEU A 289 -8.73 16.17 5.90
C LEU A 289 -8.45 15.75 7.34
N HIS A 290 -7.36 16.20 7.95
CA HIS A 290 -7.10 15.96 9.36
C HIS A 290 -8.31 16.38 10.20
N LEU A 291 -8.77 17.64 10.05
CA LEU A 291 -9.96 18.14 10.71
C LEU A 291 -11.24 17.32 10.39
N ALA A 292 -11.45 16.93 9.13
CA ALA A 292 -12.61 16.17 8.69
C ALA A 292 -12.69 14.76 9.34
N PHE A 293 -11.54 14.07 9.45
CA PHE A 293 -11.43 12.77 10.13
C PHE A 293 -11.68 12.85 11.65
N PHE A 294 -11.47 14.01 12.27
CA PHE A 294 -11.97 14.26 13.63
C PHE A 294 -13.46 14.53 13.68
N ALA A 295 -13.92 15.43 12.80
CA ALA A 295 -15.31 15.86 12.76
C ALA A 295 -16.26 14.68 12.55
N ILE A 296 -15.87 13.67 11.76
CA ILE A 296 -16.71 12.48 11.52
C ILE A 296 -16.93 11.64 12.79
N GLY A 297 -15.93 11.57 13.67
CA GLY A 297 -16.07 10.90 14.96
C GLY A 297 -17.01 11.64 15.91
N GLU A 298 -16.91 12.97 15.96
CA GLU A 298 -17.83 13.80 16.76
C GLU A 298 -19.26 13.79 16.19
N PHE A 299 -19.40 13.79 14.87
CA PHE A 299 -20.69 13.58 14.20
C PHE A 299 -21.30 12.24 14.62
N PHE A 300 -20.51 11.15 14.57
CA PHE A 300 -21.01 9.84 14.99
C PHE A 300 -21.41 9.80 16.46
N LYS A 301 -20.68 10.49 17.35
CA LYS A 301 -21.06 10.60 18.77
C LYS A 301 -22.43 11.27 18.95
N ALA A 302 -22.71 12.32 18.18
CA ALA A 302 -23.96 13.07 18.26
C ALA A 302 -25.15 12.31 17.64
N TYR A 303 -24.98 11.74 16.45
CA TYR A 303 -26.09 11.18 15.66
C TYR A 303 -26.19 9.65 15.72
N LYS A 304 -25.17 8.94 16.21
CA LYS A 304 -25.06 7.47 16.23
C LYS A 304 -25.17 6.81 14.85
N ARG A 305 -24.84 7.57 13.80
CA ARG A 305 -24.75 7.14 12.41
C ARG A 305 -23.72 8.01 11.67
N LEU A 306 -23.26 7.54 10.52
CA LEU A 306 -22.54 8.39 9.57
C LEU A 306 -23.53 9.36 8.87
N PRO A 307 -23.02 10.45 8.27
CA PRO A 307 -23.81 11.29 7.38
C PRO A 307 -24.48 10.48 6.28
N LEU A 308 -25.74 10.83 5.99
CA LEU A 308 -26.47 10.27 4.86
C LEU A 308 -25.83 10.77 3.55
N PRO A 309 -25.77 9.92 2.50
CA PRO A 309 -25.19 10.32 1.23
C PRO A 309 -25.86 11.57 0.67
N HIS A 310 -25.06 12.57 0.28
CA HIS A 310 -25.55 13.84 -0.30
C HIS A 310 -26.56 14.65 0.54
N ASN A 311 -26.67 14.39 1.84
CA ASN A 311 -27.65 15.07 2.67
C ASN A 311 -27.18 16.46 3.12
N GLU A 312 -27.92 17.49 2.73
CA GLU A 312 -27.60 18.90 3.02
C GLU A 312 -27.62 19.24 4.51
N ASN A 313 -28.59 18.71 5.26
CA ASN A 313 -28.70 19.01 6.69
C ASN A 313 -27.53 18.42 7.48
N ASP A 314 -27.17 17.16 7.19
CA ASP A 314 -26.01 16.51 7.77
C ASP A 314 -24.70 17.25 7.40
N ALA A 315 -24.61 17.78 6.18
CA ALA A 315 -23.45 18.59 5.76
C ALA A 315 -23.33 19.89 6.53
N VAL A 316 -24.43 20.61 6.77
CA VAL A 316 -24.44 21.81 7.61
C VAL A 316 -23.98 21.48 9.03
N ASP A 317 -24.54 20.43 9.64
CA ASP A 317 -24.17 20.00 10.98
C ASP A 317 -22.70 19.56 11.07
N PHE A 318 -22.23 18.81 10.08
CA PHE A 318 -20.82 18.40 9.98
C PHE A 318 -19.87 19.59 9.87
N ILE A 319 -20.19 20.60 9.05
CA ILE A 319 -19.40 21.82 8.91
C ILE A 319 -19.35 22.59 10.24
N ASN A 320 -20.48 22.69 10.96
CA ASN A 320 -20.53 23.34 12.27
C ASN A 320 -19.65 22.61 13.30
N ILE A 321 -19.66 21.27 13.29
CA ILE A 321 -18.76 20.44 14.11
C ILE A 321 -17.30 20.72 13.75
N ALA A 322 -16.95 20.70 12.45
CA ALA A 322 -15.59 20.98 12.00
C ALA A 322 -15.12 22.40 12.37
N GLN A 323 -15.98 23.41 12.26
CA GLN A 323 -15.68 24.77 12.69
C GLN A 323 -15.40 24.86 14.19
N THR A 324 -16.18 24.14 15.01
CA THR A 324 -15.98 24.08 16.48
C THR A 324 -14.68 23.37 16.86
N LEU A 325 -14.24 22.41 16.04
CA LEU A 325 -12.98 21.69 16.24
C LEU A 325 -11.76 22.45 15.70
N ASN A 326 -11.95 23.32 14.71
CA ASN A 326 -10.88 24.20 14.22
C ASN A 326 -10.42 25.10 15.38
N GLY A 327 -9.11 25.14 15.68
CA GLY A 327 -8.60 25.74 16.92
C GLY A 327 -8.09 24.74 17.95
N LYS A 328 -8.49 23.46 17.87
CA LYS A 328 -7.97 22.39 18.75
C LYS A 328 -6.65 21.79 18.26
N PHE A 329 -6.24 22.12 17.04
CA PHE A 329 -5.05 21.58 16.38
C PHE A 329 -4.16 22.74 15.92
N THR A 330 -2.84 22.57 15.97
CA THR A 330 -1.89 23.59 15.51
C THR A 330 -1.10 23.07 14.30
N PRO A 331 -1.07 23.80 13.17
CA PRO A 331 -1.77 25.08 12.91
C PRO A 331 -3.27 24.90 12.65
N ASN A 332 -4.03 25.97 12.84
CA ASN A 332 -5.44 26.03 12.44
C ASN A 332 -5.58 25.94 10.92
N VAL A 333 -6.73 25.42 10.47
CA VAL A 333 -7.06 25.36 9.05
C VAL A 333 -7.64 26.71 8.63
N GLU A 334 -6.87 27.50 7.88
CA GLU A 334 -7.29 28.80 7.34
C GLU A 334 -6.84 29.00 5.88
N PRO A 335 -7.74 29.34 4.94
CA PRO A 335 -9.20 29.44 5.10
C PRO A 335 -9.85 28.06 5.22
N LEU A 336 -10.92 27.96 6.01
CA LEU A 336 -11.70 26.73 6.10
C LEU A 336 -12.57 26.57 4.84
N ASN A 337 -12.22 25.58 4.00
CA ASN A 337 -12.97 25.31 2.78
C ASN A 337 -14.24 24.49 3.07
N CYS A 338 -15.38 25.16 3.21
CA CYS A 338 -16.67 24.52 3.48
C CYS A 338 -17.12 23.57 2.35
N ASN A 339 -16.81 23.89 1.08
CA ASN A 339 -17.16 23.01 -0.04
C ASN A 339 -16.38 21.68 0.04
N PHE A 340 -15.11 21.74 0.41
CA PHE A 340 -14.30 20.53 0.63
C PHE A 340 -14.88 19.66 1.75
N LEU A 341 -15.22 20.26 2.90
CA LEU A 341 -15.85 19.55 4.02
C LEU A 341 -17.23 18.99 3.64
N LYS A 342 -17.99 19.71 2.82
CA LYS A 342 -19.28 19.25 2.28
C LYS A 342 -19.09 18.04 1.38
N ILE A 343 -18.13 18.06 0.46
CA ILE A 343 -17.77 16.92 -0.40
C ILE A 343 -17.34 15.72 0.44
N PHE A 344 -16.53 15.92 1.47
CA PHE A 344 -16.16 14.84 2.41
C PHE A 344 -17.39 14.25 3.09
N CYS A 345 -18.27 15.10 3.63
CA CYS A 345 -19.48 14.67 4.35
C CYS A 345 -20.43 13.87 3.45
N PHE A 346 -20.69 14.36 2.24
CA PHE A 346 -21.58 13.76 1.26
C PHE A 346 -21.24 12.31 0.91
N GLN A 347 -19.97 11.96 0.93
CA GLN A 347 -19.49 10.61 0.59
C GLN A 347 -18.98 9.81 1.80
N ALA A 348 -19.11 10.33 3.03
CA ALA A 348 -18.47 9.76 4.20
C ALA A 348 -18.94 8.32 4.54
N SER A 349 -20.15 7.95 4.12
CA SER A 349 -20.67 6.57 4.29
C SER A 349 -20.26 5.62 3.16
N GLY A 350 -19.58 6.13 2.13
CA GLY A 350 -19.12 5.37 0.98
C GLY A 350 -17.87 4.53 1.26
N LEU A 351 -17.77 3.40 0.59
CA LEU A 351 -16.66 2.45 0.67
C LEU A 351 -16.28 2.05 -0.76
N LEU A 352 -15.02 2.26 -1.13
CA LEU A 352 -14.53 2.06 -2.49
C LEU A 352 -13.37 1.07 -2.50
N SER A 353 -13.52 -0.01 -3.27
CA SER A 353 -12.49 -1.05 -3.37
C SER A 353 -11.15 -0.56 -3.95
N PRO A 354 -11.12 0.34 -4.96
CA PRO A 354 -9.85 0.90 -5.44
C PRO A 354 -9.12 1.69 -4.35
N LEU A 355 -9.84 2.49 -3.56
CA LEU A 355 -9.24 3.25 -2.47
C LEU A 355 -8.72 2.32 -1.37
N ASN A 356 -9.48 1.29 -1.00
CA ASN A 356 -9.02 0.27 -0.05
C ASN A 356 -7.76 -0.44 -0.56
N SER A 357 -7.66 -0.71 -1.87
CA SER A 357 -6.47 -1.30 -2.49
C SER A 357 -5.25 -0.40 -2.35
N TYR A 358 -5.41 0.90 -2.62
CA TYR A 358 -4.34 1.88 -2.49
C TYR A 358 -3.88 2.03 -1.03
N ILE A 359 -4.78 2.42 -0.13
CA ILE A 359 -4.46 2.65 1.29
C ILE A 359 -3.99 1.35 1.95
N GLY A 360 -4.63 0.22 1.64
CA GLY A 360 -4.26 -1.09 2.20
C GLY A 360 -2.89 -1.57 1.74
N GLY A 361 -2.50 -1.30 0.49
CA GLY A 361 -1.16 -1.57 -0.03
C GLY A 361 -0.09 -0.72 0.67
N VAL A 362 -0.34 0.59 0.81
CA VAL A 362 0.58 1.50 1.53
C VAL A 362 0.72 1.11 3.00
N ALA A 363 -0.39 0.86 3.70
CA ALA A 363 -0.37 0.44 5.10
C ALA A 363 0.34 -0.91 5.29
N ALA A 364 0.16 -1.87 4.36
CA ALA A 364 0.91 -3.12 4.39
C ALA A 364 2.42 -2.90 4.23
N GLN A 365 2.83 -1.97 3.38
CA GLN A 365 4.24 -1.61 3.26
C GLN A 365 4.77 -0.98 4.55
N GLU A 366 4.02 -0.10 5.21
CA GLU A 366 4.42 0.47 6.51
C GLU A 366 4.59 -0.61 7.59
N ILE A 367 3.79 -1.69 7.55
CA ILE A 367 3.97 -2.85 8.45
C ILE A 367 5.32 -3.54 8.17
N PHE A 368 5.71 -3.72 6.91
CA PHE A 368 7.03 -4.28 6.58
C PHE A 368 8.17 -3.36 7.02
N LYS A 369 8.04 -2.04 6.85
CA LYS A 369 9.03 -1.06 7.35
C LYS A 369 9.16 -1.16 8.86
N ALA A 370 8.04 -1.16 9.58
CA ALA A 370 7.98 -1.32 11.04
C ALA A 370 8.63 -2.64 11.52
N ALA A 371 8.43 -3.74 10.77
CA ALA A 371 8.99 -5.04 11.10
C ALA A 371 10.53 -5.11 10.89
N THR A 372 11.05 -4.38 9.90
CA THR A 372 12.41 -4.63 9.38
C THR A 372 13.40 -3.51 9.64
N GLY A 373 12.92 -2.27 9.75
CA GLY A 373 13.73 -1.06 9.67
C GLY A 373 14.28 -0.80 8.26
N LYS A 374 13.73 -1.44 7.22
CA LYS A 374 14.09 -1.18 5.82
C LYS A 374 13.09 -0.20 5.21
N PHE A 375 13.60 0.76 4.45
CA PHE A 375 12.94 1.94 3.90
C PHE A 375 12.52 2.98 4.93
N THR A 376 12.50 4.25 4.51
CA THR A 376 11.99 5.34 5.34
C THR A 376 10.47 5.22 5.50
N PRO A 377 9.95 5.17 6.74
CA PRO A 377 8.52 5.09 7.00
C PRO A 377 7.81 6.44 6.78
N ILE A 378 6.49 6.39 6.65
CA ILE A 378 5.66 7.59 6.70
C ILE A 378 5.84 8.24 8.08
N HIS A 379 6.22 9.51 8.10
CA HIS A 379 6.37 10.31 9.32
C HIS A 379 5.43 11.53 9.24
N GLN A 380 4.24 11.52 9.82
CA GLN A 380 3.57 10.50 10.65
C GLN A 380 2.14 10.27 10.15
N TRP A 381 1.51 11.33 9.63
CA TRP A 381 0.18 11.34 9.01
C TRP A 381 0.29 11.48 7.50
N MET A 382 -0.25 10.53 6.75
CA MET A 382 -0.52 10.67 5.32
C MET A 382 -2.02 10.78 5.12
N TYR A 383 -2.47 11.87 4.49
CA TYR A 383 -3.85 12.02 4.01
C TYR A 383 -3.86 11.98 2.50
N PHE A 384 -4.89 11.39 1.92
CA PHE A 384 -5.09 11.27 0.48
C PHE A 384 -6.55 11.56 0.13
N ASP A 385 -6.78 12.25 -0.98
CA ASP A 385 -8.08 12.38 -1.63
C ASP A 385 -7.94 12.19 -3.14
N ALA A 386 -8.98 11.60 -3.74
CA ALA A 386 -9.15 11.49 -5.18
C ALA A 386 -10.44 12.19 -5.63
N PHE A 387 -10.67 13.41 -5.15
CA PHE A 387 -11.90 14.16 -5.45
C PHE A 387 -12.08 14.47 -6.95
N GLU A 388 -11.01 14.39 -7.75
CA GLU A 388 -11.06 14.50 -9.21
C GLU A 388 -11.82 13.34 -9.87
N CYS A 389 -12.09 12.25 -9.15
CA CYS A 389 -12.96 11.17 -9.63
C CYS A 389 -14.45 11.53 -9.59
N LEU A 390 -14.84 12.62 -8.93
CA LEU A 390 -16.22 13.08 -8.84
C LEU A 390 -16.60 13.88 -10.11
N PRO A 391 -17.89 13.86 -10.51
CA PRO A 391 -18.36 14.71 -11.61
C PRO A 391 -18.22 16.20 -11.26
N GLU A 392 -18.00 17.05 -12.26
CA GLU A 392 -17.79 18.50 -12.05
C GLU A 392 -18.97 19.17 -11.32
N ASN A 393 -20.19 18.72 -11.57
CA ASN A 393 -21.42 19.22 -10.96
C ASN A 393 -21.82 18.48 -9.66
N TYR A 394 -20.89 17.77 -9.02
CA TYR A 394 -21.16 16.90 -7.87
C TYR A 394 -22.02 17.58 -6.80
N LEU A 395 -21.63 18.77 -6.33
CA LEU A 395 -22.33 19.51 -5.28
C LEU A 395 -23.79 19.88 -5.61
N GLU A 396 -24.17 19.88 -6.90
CA GLU A 396 -25.53 20.21 -7.35
C GLU A 396 -26.39 18.98 -7.63
N MET A 397 -25.82 17.78 -7.57
CA MET A 397 -26.56 16.54 -7.85
C MET A 397 -27.59 16.24 -6.75
N PRO A 398 -28.78 15.71 -7.11
CA PRO A 398 -29.86 15.49 -6.16
C PRO A 398 -29.57 14.32 -5.22
N GLU A 399 -29.90 14.50 -3.93
CA GLU A 399 -29.71 13.48 -2.88
C GLU A 399 -30.31 12.10 -3.23
N SER A 400 -31.40 12.07 -4.00
CA SER A 400 -32.07 10.84 -4.44
C SER A 400 -31.19 9.89 -5.22
N ASP A 401 -30.16 10.41 -5.91
CA ASP A 401 -29.30 9.64 -6.79
C ASP A 401 -28.28 8.80 -6.01
N PHE A 402 -28.04 9.15 -4.75
CA PHE A 402 -27.03 8.53 -3.88
C PHE A 402 -27.63 7.62 -2.81
N GLN A 403 -28.97 7.55 -2.73
CA GLN A 403 -29.64 6.72 -1.74
C GLN A 403 -29.46 5.21 -2.05
N PRO A 404 -29.36 4.36 -1.01
CA PRO A 404 -29.13 2.93 -1.17
C PRO A 404 -30.23 2.25 -1.99
N LEU A 405 -29.87 1.17 -2.67
CA LEU A 405 -30.78 0.31 -3.45
C LEU A 405 -30.95 -1.07 -2.82
N ASN A 406 -30.36 -1.30 -1.64
CA ASN A 406 -30.26 -2.60 -0.99
C ASN A 406 -29.51 -3.61 -1.88
N THR A 407 -28.38 -3.16 -2.42
CA THR A 407 -27.48 -3.96 -3.26
C THR A 407 -26.07 -4.00 -2.68
N ARG A 408 -25.24 -4.92 -3.17
CA ARG A 408 -23.81 -4.97 -2.85
C ARG A 408 -23.01 -3.74 -3.29
N TYR A 409 -23.60 -2.82 -4.04
CA TYR A 409 -22.96 -1.60 -4.56
C TYR A 409 -23.41 -0.33 -3.84
N ASP A 410 -24.24 -0.44 -2.80
CA ASP A 410 -24.82 0.73 -2.11
C ASP A 410 -23.74 1.68 -1.58
N SER A 411 -22.59 1.16 -1.12
CA SER A 411 -21.49 2.02 -0.67
C SER A 411 -20.75 2.73 -1.80
N GLN A 412 -20.80 2.20 -3.03
CA GLN A 412 -20.26 2.90 -4.21
C GLN A 412 -21.27 3.91 -4.75
N ILE A 413 -22.56 3.56 -4.74
CA ILE A 413 -23.67 4.47 -5.09
C ILE A 413 -23.70 5.68 -4.17
N ALA A 414 -23.40 5.51 -2.88
CA ALA A 414 -23.28 6.62 -1.93
C ALA A 414 -22.23 7.67 -2.32
N VAL A 415 -21.27 7.32 -3.20
CA VAL A 415 -20.23 8.25 -3.68
C VAL A 415 -20.52 8.76 -5.09
N PHE A 416 -20.86 7.87 -6.04
CA PHE A 416 -20.95 8.23 -7.46
C PHE A 416 -22.38 8.30 -8.01
N GLY A 417 -23.37 7.85 -7.23
CA GLY A 417 -24.77 7.79 -7.64
C GLY A 417 -25.13 6.57 -8.50
N ARG A 418 -26.43 6.31 -8.59
CA ARG A 418 -27.02 5.14 -9.28
C ARG A 418 -26.72 5.12 -10.77
N ASP A 419 -26.78 6.28 -11.42
CA ASP A 419 -26.54 6.39 -12.87
C ASP A 419 -25.11 6.01 -13.23
N PHE A 420 -24.14 6.36 -12.37
CA PHE A 420 -22.76 5.94 -12.56
C PHE A 420 -22.60 4.43 -12.43
N GLN A 421 -23.24 3.81 -11.42
CA GLN A 421 -23.26 2.35 -11.29
C GLN A 421 -23.83 1.66 -12.53
N ILE A 422 -24.93 2.19 -13.09
CA ILE A 422 -25.53 1.66 -14.32
C ILE A 422 -24.56 1.75 -15.51
N LYS A 423 -23.78 2.83 -15.61
CA LYS A 423 -22.74 2.97 -16.65
C LYS A 423 -21.64 1.93 -16.46
N LEU A 424 -21.10 1.78 -15.24
CA LEU A 424 -20.08 0.76 -14.93
C LEU A 424 -20.51 -0.65 -15.31
N ASN A 425 -21.75 -1.02 -14.96
CA ASN A 425 -22.29 -2.35 -15.21
C ASN A 425 -22.35 -2.72 -16.71
N LYS A 426 -22.35 -1.72 -17.60
CA LYS A 426 -22.43 -1.89 -19.06
C LYS A 426 -21.07 -1.86 -19.76
N LEU A 427 -19.98 -1.63 -19.02
CA LEU A 427 -18.65 -1.53 -19.62
C LEU A 427 -18.19 -2.87 -20.21
N ASN A 428 -17.57 -2.78 -21.37
CA ASN A 428 -16.71 -3.82 -21.94
C ASN A 428 -15.26 -3.45 -21.69
N VAL A 429 -14.59 -4.23 -20.84
CA VAL A 429 -13.20 -3.99 -20.44
C VAL A 429 -12.33 -5.11 -21.00
N PHE A 430 -11.20 -4.74 -21.59
CA PHE A 430 -10.18 -5.69 -22.02
C PHE A 430 -8.94 -5.57 -21.13
N ILE A 431 -8.66 -6.61 -20.35
CA ILE A 431 -7.47 -6.71 -19.49
C ILE A 431 -6.42 -7.53 -20.22
N VAL A 432 -5.23 -6.94 -20.34
CA VAL A 432 -4.08 -7.56 -21.02
C VAL A 432 -3.05 -7.99 -20.00
N GLY A 433 -3.08 -9.26 -19.63
CA GLY A 433 -2.27 -9.86 -18.56
C GLY A 433 -3.10 -10.19 -17.32
N ALA A 434 -2.88 -11.37 -16.77
CA ALA A 434 -3.51 -11.90 -15.56
C ALA A 434 -2.47 -12.16 -14.45
N GLY A 435 -1.33 -11.47 -14.51
CA GLY A 435 -0.29 -11.48 -13.48
C GLY A 435 -0.67 -10.71 -12.21
N ALA A 436 0.32 -10.09 -11.54
CA ALA A 436 0.12 -9.39 -10.27
C ALA A 436 -0.88 -8.22 -10.40
N ILE A 437 -0.62 -7.32 -11.37
CA ILE A 437 -1.50 -6.19 -11.66
C ILE A 437 -2.87 -6.68 -12.17
N GLY A 438 -2.88 -7.70 -13.04
CA GLY A 438 -4.11 -8.25 -13.61
C GLY A 438 -5.04 -8.84 -12.55
N SER A 439 -4.48 -9.54 -11.56
CA SER A 439 -5.24 -10.06 -10.41
C SER A 439 -5.91 -8.94 -9.61
N GLU A 440 -5.20 -7.85 -9.35
CA GLU A 440 -5.73 -6.68 -8.62
C GLU A 440 -6.75 -5.89 -9.45
N HIS A 441 -6.51 -5.72 -10.76
CA HIS A 441 -7.49 -5.12 -11.69
C HIS A 441 -8.78 -5.92 -11.70
N LEU A 442 -8.71 -7.25 -11.83
CA LEU A 442 -9.88 -8.12 -11.82
C LEU A 442 -10.66 -8.04 -10.52
N LYS A 443 -9.96 -8.07 -9.38
CA LYS A 443 -10.58 -7.89 -8.05
C LYS A 443 -11.34 -6.56 -7.97
N ASN A 444 -10.70 -5.46 -8.37
CA ASN A 444 -11.31 -4.13 -8.30
C ASN A 444 -12.49 -4.00 -9.27
N LEU A 445 -12.34 -4.39 -10.53
CA LEU A 445 -13.43 -4.38 -11.53
C LEU A 445 -14.63 -5.19 -11.08
N CYS A 446 -14.38 -6.34 -10.44
CA CYS A 446 -15.40 -7.20 -9.86
C CYS A 446 -16.18 -6.53 -8.73
N LEU A 447 -15.48 -5.86 -7.81
CA LEU A 447 -16.11 -5.21 -6.67
C LEU A 447 -16.84 -3.92 -7.04
N ILE A 448 -16.37 -3.19 -8.06
CA ILE A 448 -17.09 -2.02 -8.58
C ILE A 448 -18.26 -2.38 -9.50
N GLY A 449 -18.43 -3.66 -9.86
CA GLY A 449 -19.53 -4.14 -10.70
C GLY A 449 -19.35 -3.92 -12.20
N ALA A 450 -18.12 -3.71 -12.68
CA ALA A 450 -17.87 -3.49 -14.11
C ALA A 450 -18.24 -4.74 -14.93
N GLY A 451 -18.97 -4.54 -16.04
CA GLY A 451 -19.28 -5.61 -16.98
C GLY A 451 -20.26 -6.69 -16.48
N GLN A 452 -21.20 -6.34 -15.59
CA GLN A 452 -22.19 -7.26 -15.00
C GLN A 452 -23.48 -7.42 -15.84
N GLN A 453 -23.90 -6.41 -16.61
CA GLN A 453 -25.18 -6.46 -17.34
C GLN A 453 -25.05 -7.15 -18.71
N SER A 454 -26.18 -7.50 -19.34
CA SER A 454 -26.26 -8.28 -20.59
C SER A 454 -25.47 -7.74 -21.79
N LYS A 455 -24.96 -6.51 -21.72
CA LYS A 455 -24.12 -5.89 -22.77
C LYS A 455 -22.69 -5.57 -22.32
N GLY A 456 -22.35 -5.80 -21.05
CA GLY A 456 -21.02 -5.62 -20.48
C GLY A 456 -20.26 -6.93 -20.40
N SER A 457 -18.93 -6.85 -20.37
CA SER A 457 -18.04 -8.00 -20.22
C SER A 457 -16.64 -7.57 -19.80
N ILE A 458 -15.91 -8.48 -19.17
CA ILE A 458 -14.48 -8.33 -18.93
C ILE A 458 -13.77 -9.45 -19.68
N VAL A 459 -13.10 -9.08 -20.76
CA VAL A 459 -12.21 -9.98 -21.50
C VAL A 459 -10.83 -9.92 -20.84
N VAL A 460 -10.24 -11.08 -20.55
CA VAL A 460 -8.90 -11.17 -19.94
C VAL A 460 -8.06 -12.08 -20.79
N THR A 461 -6.91 -11.61 -21.28
CA THR A 461 -5.98 -12.47 -22.02
C THR A 461 -4.66 -12.60 -21.29
N ASP A 462 -4.17 -13.84 -21.16
CA ASP A 462 -2.83 -14.14 -20.68
C ASP A 462 -2.42 -15.52 -21.22
N MET A 463 -1.23 -15.62 -21.78
CA MET A 463 -0.70 -16.87 -22.36
C MET A 463 0.00 -17.74 -21.31
N ASP A 464 0.36 -17.17 -20.17
CA ASP A 464 1.19 -17.84 -19.19
C ASP A 464 0.39 -18.80 -18.30
N THR A 465 1.09 -19.81 -17.81
CA THR A 465 0.64 -20.67 -16.72
C THR A 465 1.12 -20.16 -15.37
N ILE A 466 0.46 -20.61 -14.30
CA ILE A 466 0.80 -20.23 -12.92
C ILE A 466 2.04 -20.98 -12.44
N GLU A 467 3.00 -20.25 -11.88
CA GLU A 467 4.20 -20.79 -11.21
C GLU A 467 4.18 -20.56 -9.70
N LYS A 468 4.98 -21.31 -8.93
CA LYS A 468 5.06 -21.13 -7.47
C LYS A 468 5.47 -19.72 -7.05
N SER A 469 6.46 -19.13 -7.74
CA SER A 469 6.92 -17.76 -7.49
C SER A 469 5.85 -16.70 -7.70
N ASN A 470 4.75 -17.03 -8.39
CA ASN A 470 3.66 -16.10 -8.66
C ASN A 470 2.76 -15.93 -7.44
N LEU A 471 2.62 -16.98 -6.61
CA LEU A 471 1.66 -17.03 -5.50
C LEU A 471 1.92 -15.96 -4.43
N ASN A 472 3.16 -15.49 -4.29
CA ASN A 472 3.53 -14.40 -3.38
C ASN A 472 2.89 -13.04 -3.72
N ARG A 473 2.43 -12.82 -4.96
CA ARG A 473 1.84 -11.52 -5.38
C ARG A 473 0.60 -11.63 -6.28
N GLN A 474 0.22 -12.83 -6.68
CA GLN A 474 -0.95 -13.12 -7.52
C GLN A 474 -1.98 -13.86 -6.68
N PHE A 475 -2.60 -13.12 -5.75
CA PHE A 475 -3.40 -13.68 -4.65
C PHE A 475 -4.66 -14.43 -5.08
N LEU A 476 -5.07 -14.34 -6.35
CA LEU A 476 -6.18 -15.14 -6.88
C LEU A 476 -5.80 -16.61 -7.00
N PHE A 477 -4.51 -16.94 -7.07
CA PHE A 477 -4.03 -18.31 -7.28
C PHE A 477 -3.67 -19.00 -5.96
N ARG A 478 -3.70 -20.33 -5.96
CA ARG A 478 -3.26 -21.20 -4.87
C ARG A 478 -2.29 -22.25 -5.40
N SER A 479 -1.58 -22.94 -4.51
CA SER A 479 -0.62 -23.99 -4.88
C SER A 479 -1.22 -25.08 -5.77
N GLN A 480 -2.51 -25.38 -5.59
CA GLN A 480 -3.27 -26.32 -6.42
C GLN A 480 -3.55 -25.84 -7.85
N ASP A 481 -3.37 -24.54 -8.15
CA ASP A 481 -3.60 -23.96 -9.47
C ASP A 481 -2.32 -23.91 -10.33
N ILE A 482 -1.15 -24.29 -9.78
CA ILE A 482 0.14 -24.31 -10.50
C ILE A 482 0.00 -25.14 -11.79
N GLY A 483 0.49 -24.59 -12.90
CA GLY A 483 0.39 -25.16 -14.24
C GLY A 483 -0.92 -24.85 -14.98
N SER A 484 -1.94 -24.30 -14.31
CA SER A 484 -3.15 -23.81 -14.99
C SER A 484 -2.89 -22.45 -15.65
N PHE A 485 -3.63 -22.12 -16.71
CA PHE A 485 -3.56 -20.80 -17.33
C PHE A 485 -4.05 -19.70 -16.38
N LYS A 486 -3.30 -18.59 -16.32
CA LYS A 486 -3.58 -17.49 -15.39
C LYS A 486 -4.95 -16.86 -15.62
N SER A 487 -5.29 -16.57 -16.88
CA SER A 487 -6.56 -15.90 -17.23
C SER A 487 -7.78 -16.74 -16.82
N GLU A 488 -7.81 -18.03 -17.16
CA GLU A 488 -8.87 -18.96 -16.79
C GLU A 488 -9.00 -19.13 -15.26
N ALA A 489 -7.88 -19.36 -14.57
CA ALA A 489 -7.87 -19.53 -13.14
C ALA A 489 -8.35 -18.26 -12.41
N ALA A 490 -7.91 -17.07 -12.87
CA ALA A 490 -8.33 -15.79 -12.31
C ALA A 490 -9.82 -15.59 -12.50
N CYS A 491 -10.34 -15.78 -13.72
CA CYS A 491 -11.77 -15.66 -14.01
C CYS A 491 -12.62 -16.60 -13.15
N ARG A 492 -12.18 -17.86 -12.96
CA ARG A 492 -12.87 -18.83 -12.08
C ARG A 492 -12.97 -18.36 -10.63
N VAL A 493 -11.94 -17.71 -10.10
CA VAL A 493 -11.94 -17.19 -8.72
C VAL A 493 -12.81 -15.94 -8.61
N ILE A 494 -12.70 -15.01 -9.56
CA ILE A 494 -13.49 -13.77 -9.59
C ILE A 494 -14.99 -14.08 -9.68
N LYS A 495 -15.38 -15.08 -10.47
CA LYS A 495 -16.78 -15.53 -10.58
C LYS A 495 -17.36 -16.03 -9.25
N LYS A 496 -16.54 -16.46 -8.29
CA LYS A 496 -16.99 -16.80 -6.93
C LYS A 496 -17.19 -15.57 -6.04
N ILE A 497 -16.44 -14.51 -6.28
CA ILE A 497 -16.54 -13.23 -5.55
C ILE A 497 -17.77 -12.45 -6.01
N ASN A 498 -18.05 -12.48 -7.32
CA ASN A 498 -19.24 -11.88 -7.91
C ASN A 498 -19.81 -12.79 -9.00
N PRO A 499 -20.83 -13.60 -8.69
CA PRO A 499 -21.45 -14.52 -9.66
C PRO A 499 -22.04 -13.84 -10.88
N ASP A 500 -22.42 -12.56 -10.78
CA ASP A 500 -23.11 -11.85 -11.85
C ASP A 500 -22.17 -11.26 -12.91
N ILE A 501 -20.87 -11.21 -12.64
CA ILE A 501 -19.89 -10.62 -13.56
C ILE A 501 -19.71 -11.47 -14.82
N HIS A 502 -19.66 -10.86 -16.01
CA HIS A 502 -19.44 -11.57 -17.25
C HIS A 502 -17.95 -11.56 -17.61
N LEU A 503 -17.30 -12.73 -17.57
CA LEU A 503 -15.86 -12.88 -17.80
C LEU A 503 -15.59 -13.76 -19.00
N ILE A 504 -14.63 -13.35 -19.83
CA ILE A 504 -14.20 -14.08 -21.02
C ILE A 504 -12.67 -14.27 -20.93
N PRO A 505 -12.19 -15.42 -20.42
CA PRO A 505 -10.77 -15.72 -20.41
C PRO A 505 -10.29 -16.12 -21.81
N LEU A 506 -9.14 -15.59 -22.20
CA LEU A 506 -8.42 -15.91 -23.43
C LEU A 506 -6.97 -16.28 -23.10
N LEU A 507 -6.36 -17.09 -23.97
CA LEU A 507 -5.01 -17.65 -23.77
C LEU A 507 -3.99 -17.05 -24.74
N HIS A 508 -4.32 -15.92 -25.37
CA HIS A 508 -3.57 -15.38 -26.48
C HIS A 508 -2.59 -14.31 -26.02
N ARG A 509 -1.35 -14.40 -26.52
CA ARG A 509 -0.38 -13.30 -26.44
C ARG A 509 -0.88 -12.14 -27.29
N VAL A 510 -0.93 -10.93 -26.75
CA VAL A 510 -1.19 -9.74 -27.58
C VAL A 510 0.04 -9.45 -28.45
N GLY A 511 -0.19 -9.23 -29.74
CA GLY A 511 0.86 -8.93 -30.72
C GLY A 511 0.33 -9.02 -32.14
N GLY A 512 1.18 -8.72 -33.11
CA GLY A 512 0.83 -8.76 -34.55
C GLY A 512 0.32 -10.14 -35.00
N GLU A 513 0.75 -11.21 -34.33
CA GLU A 513 0.32 -12.58 -34.58
C GLU A 513 -1.16 -12.86 -34.24
N THR A 514 -1.76 -12.07 -33.33
CA THR A 514 -3.12 -12.31 -32.82
C THR A 514 -4.13 -11.25 -33.26
N GLU A 515 -3.79 -10.40 -34.24
CA GLU A 515 -4.72 -9.38 -34.77
C GLU A 515 -5.97 -9.96 -35.43
N LYS A 516 -5.93 -11.22 -35.88
CA LYS A 516 -7.14 -11.92 -36.35
C LYS A 516 -8.15 -12.17 -35.24
N ILE A 517 -7.69 -12.19 -33.99
CA ILE A 517 -8.50 -12.39 -32.79
C ILE A 517 -8.85 -11.03 -32.20
N PHE A 518 -7.82 -10.19 -32.01
CA PHE A 518 -7.91 -8.82 -31.53
C PHE A 518 -7.94 -7.84 -32.71
N GLY A 519 -8.91 -8.01 -33.60
CA GLY A 519 -9.10 -7.17 -34.79
C GLY A 519 -10.01 -5.96 -34.51
N ASP A 520 -10.36 -5.24 -35.56
CA ASP A 520 -11.21 -4.03 -35.47
C ASP A 520 -12.56 -4.33 -34.81
N ASP A 521 -13.21 -5.44 -35.19
CA ASP A 521 -14.48 -5.88 -34.60
C ASP A 521 -14.38 -6.17 -33.10
N PHE A 522 -13.21 -6.61 -32.62
CA PHE A 522 -13.00 -6.82 -31.19
C PHE A 522 -12.91 -5.47 -30.48
N PHE A 523 -11.99 -4.60 -30.93
CA PHE A 523 -11.76 -3.30 -30.29
C PHE A 523 -12.97 -2.35 -30.41
N SER A 524 -13.76 -2.43 -31.49
CA SER A 524 -14.97 -1.61 -31.65
C SER A 524 -16.03 -1.84 -30.56
N ASN A 525 -15.95 -2.98 -29.86
CA ASN A 525 -16.85 -3.35 -28.78
C ASN A 525 -16.25 -3.09 -27.38
N ILE A 526 -14.97 -2.73 -27.27
CA ILE A 526 -14.28 -2.45 -26.00
C ILE A 526 -14.43 -0.96 -25.65
N ASN A 527 -14.74 -0.69 -24.39
CA ASN A 527 -14.77 0.68 -23.86
C ASN A 527 -13.44 1.11 -23.23
N ILE A 528 -12.76 0.17 -22.57
CA ILE A 528 -11.53 0.45 -21.82
C ILE A 528 -10.56 -0.74 -21.98
N VAL A 529 -9.30 -0.43 -22.27
CA VAL A 529 -8.19 -1.39 -22.24
C VAL A 529 -7.36 -1.14 -20.97
N MET A 530 -7.05 -2.20 -20.22
CA MET A 530 -6.24 -2.14 -19.01
C MET A 530 -5.01 -3.04 -19.14
N ASN A 531 -3.84 -2.43 -19.27
CA ASN A 531 -2.58 -3.16 -19.36
C ASN A 531 -2.11 -3.67 -17.99
N ALA A 532 -1.80 -4.95 -17.93
CA ALA A 532 -1.18 -5.64 -16.79
C ALA A 532 0.08 -6.41 -17.26
N LEU A 533 0.85 -5.77 -18.13
CA LEU A 533 2.00 -6.31 -18.86
C LEU A 533 3.31 -6.15 -18.07
N ASP A 534 4.34 -6.91 -18.42
CA ASP A 534 5.65 -6.90 -17.77
C ASP A 534 6.80 -6.41 -18.68
N ASN A 535 6.55 -6.21 -19.97
CA ASN A 535 7.54 -5.75 -20.95
C ASN A 535 7.08 -4.50 -21.72
N VAL A 536 8.04 -3.72 -22.22
CA VAL A 536 7.77 -2.44 -22.91
C VAL A 536 7.19 -2.66 -24.31
N GLU A 537 7.63 -3.69 -25.01
CA GLU A 537 7.19 -4.00 -26.38
C GLU A 537 5.67 -4.22 -26.44
N ALA A 538 5.12 -5.07 -25.57
CA ALA A 538 3.67 -5.31 -25.52
C ALA A 538 2.88 -4.06 -25.10
N ARG A 539 3.45 -3.20 -24.25
CA ARG A 539 2.82 -1.92 -23.88
C ARG A 539 2.72 -0.99 -25.09
N LEU A 540 3.81 -0.85 -25.85
CA LEU A 540 3.82 -0.04 -27.08
C LEU A 540 2.89 -0.60 -28.15
N TYR A 541 2.80 -1.92 -28.27
CA TYR A 541 1.83 -2.56 -29.15
C TYR A 541 0.39 -2.18 -28.76
N MET A 542 0.02 -2.36 -27.49
CA MET A 542 -1.34 -2.02 -27.03
C MET A 542 -1.64 -0.52 -27.10
N ASP A 543 -0.65 0.34 -26.82
CA ASP A 543 -0.77 1.78 -26.96
C ASP A 543 -1.12 2.17 -28.40
N ASN A 544 -0.38 1.65 -29.38
CA ASN A 544 -0.68 1.86 -30.80
C ASN A 544 -2.09 1.36 -31.17
N ARG A 545 -2.52 0.20 -30.65
CA ARG A 545 -3.86 -0.35 -30.92
C ARG A 545 -5.00 0.47 -30.30
N CYS A 546 -4.74 1.26 -29.27
CA CYS A 546 -5.75 2.11 -28.62
C CYS A 546 -5.86 3.53 -29.24
N LEU A 547 -4.88 3.95 -30.04
CA LEU A 547 -4.90 5.25 -30.73
C LEU A 547 -5.78 5.24 -31.99
N TYR A 548 -5.97 4.06 -32.59
CA TYR A 548 -6.87 3.80 -33.70
C TYR A 548 -8.23 3.35 -33.19
#